data_AF-A0A0P7UC08-F1
#
_entry.id   AF-A0A0P7UC08-F1
#
_cell.length_a   1.000
_cell.length_b   1.000
_cell.length_c   1.000
_cell.angle_alpha   90.00
_cell.angle_beta   90.00
_cell.angle_gamma   90.00
#
_symmetry.space_group_name_H-M   'P 1'
#
loop_
_entity.id
_entity.type
_entity.pdbx_description
1 polymer ?
#
loop_
_entity_poly.entity_id
_entity_poly.type
_entity_poly.pdbx_seq_one_letter_code
_entity_poly.pdbx_strand_id
1 'polypeptide(L)' 'RMGNIIPLNVPRMAVKDTTIGGYTIPKGTMVMGTLQSVLFDESEWEAPFTFNPGHFLDEEG' A
#
# COMPACT_ATOMS: atom_id res chain seq x y z
N ARG A 1 -5.39 -6.25 7.53
CA ARG A 1 -4.14 -6.37 6.75
C ARG A 1 -4.05 -7.69 6.00
N MET A 2 -3.91 -8.83 6.68
CA MET A 2 -3.67 -10.15 6.06
C MET A 2 -4.60 -10.52 4.89
N GLY A 3 -5.92 -10.27 5.02
CA GLY A 3 -6.87 -10.66 3.98
C GLY A 3 -6.66 -10.01 2.61
N ASN A 4 -6.00 -8.84 2.56
CA ASN A 4 -5.59 -8.11 1.34
C ASN A 4 -6.48 -8.33 0.10
N ILE A 5 -7.78 -8.08 0.24
CA ILE A 5 -8.79 -8.50 -0.74
C ILE A 5 -8.75 -7.72 -2.06
N ILE A 6 -8.02 -6.60 -2.13
CA ILE A 6 -7.81 -5.80 -3.35
C ILE A 6 -6.31 -5.43 -3.45
N PRO A 7 -5.43 -6.38 -3.83
CA PRO A 7 -3.98 -6.20 -3.73
C PRO A 7 -3.40 -5.09 -4.62
N LEU A 8 -4.08 -4.73 -5.71
CA LEU A 8 -3.65 -3.71 -6.67
C LEU A 8 -4.44 -2.38 -6.58
N ASN A 9 -5.29 -2.24 -5.55
CA ASN A 9 -6.23 -1.13 -5.38
C ASN A 9 -7.14 -0.93 -6.62
N VAL A 10 -7.95 0.14 -6.59
CA VAL A 10 -8.73 0.61 -7.74
C VAL A 10 -7.90 1.58 -8.57
N PRO A 11 -7.92 1.48 -9.92
CA PRO A 11 -7.24 2.44 -10.78
C PRO A 11 -7.65 3.88 -10.52
N ARG A 12 -6.66 4.78 -10.46
CA ARG A 12 -6.85 6.23 -10.42
C ARG A 12 -6.24 6.86 -11.65
N MET A 13 -6.59 8.11 -11.91
CA MET A 13 -6.03 8.87 -13.04
C MET A 13 -5.49 10.22 -12.55
N ALA A 14 -4.32 10.60 -13.05
CA ALA A 14 -3.74 11.90 -12.79
C ALA A 14 -4.59 13.01 -13.43
N VAL A 15 -5.18 13.89 -12.62
CA VAL A 15 -6.04 14.99 -13.11
C VAL A 15 -5.24 16.17 -13.68
N LYS A 16 -3.95 16.22 -13.38
CA LYS A 16 -2.94 17.16 -13.87
C LYS A 16 -1.56 16.50 -13.85
N ASP A 17 -0.61 17.06 -14.56
CA ASP A 17 0.79 16.67 -14.45
C ASP A 17 1.22 16.80 -12.97
N THR A 18 1.88 15.76 -12.45
CA THR A 18 2.32 15.69 -11.06
C THR A 18 3.63 14.92 -10.95
N THR A 19 4.17 14.84 -9.75
CA THR A 19 5.34 13.99 -9.45
C THR A 19 5.02 13.00 -8.34
N ILE A 20 5.59 11.79 -8.45
CA ILE A 20 5.53 10.75 -7.42
C ILE A 20 6.91 10.09 -7.37
N GLY A 21 7.55 10.05 -6.19
CA GLY A 21 8.86 9.39 -6.02
C GLY A 21 9.98 9.96 -6.91
N GLY A 22 9.90 11.24 -7.28
CA GLY A 22 10.85 11.88 -8.20
C GLY A 22 10.55 11.68 -9.69
N TYR A 23 9.53 10.89 -10.04
CA TYR A 23 9.10 10.68 -11.43
C TYR A 23 7.96 11.63 -11.81
N THR A 24 8.02 12.18 -13.03
CA THR A 24 6.92 12.96 -13.61
C THR A 24 5.83 12.03 -14.11
N ILE A 25 4.60 12.27 -13.65
CA ILE A 25 3.38 11.57 -14.06
C ILE A 25 2.49 12.56 -14.83
N PRO A 26 2.37 12.42 -16.16
CA PRO A 26 1.52 13.28 -16.96
C PRO A 26 0.03 13.18 -16.60
N LYS A 27 -0.72 14.26 -16.87
CA LYS A 27 -2.18 14.27 -16.83
C LYS A 27 -2.75 13.16 -17.73
N GLY A 28 -3.75 12.46 -17.22
CA GLY A 28 -4.40 11.35 -17.93
C GLY A 28 -3.72 10.00 -17.72
N THR A 29 -2.53 9.94 -17.11
CA THR A 29 -1.90 8.68 -16.75
C THR A 29 -2.72 7.93 -15.72
N MET A 30 -3.03 6.67 -16.01
CA MET A 30 -3.61 5.74 -15.04
C MET A 30 -2.53 5.28 -14.05
N VAL A 31 -2.86 5.30 -12.77
CA VAL A 31 -1.99 4.89 -11.67
C VAL A 31 -2.73 3.86 -10.83
N MET A 32 -2.05 2.76 -10.53
CA MET A 32 -2.51 1.75 -9.58
C MET A 32 -1.58 1.72 -8.38
N GLY A 33 -2.15 1.62 -7.19
CA GLY A 33 -1.38 1.49 -5.95
C GLY A 33 -1.28 0.03 -5.54
N THR A 34 -0.07 -0.51 -5.44
CA THR A 34 0.13 -1.90 -5.03
C THR A 34 -0.02 -2.03 -3.51
N LEU A 35 -1.24 -2.21 -3.00
CA LEU A 35 -1.47 -2.38 -1.56
C LEU A 35 -0.69 -3.55 -0.98
N GLN A 36 -0.50 -4.62 -1.76
CA GLN A 36 0.29 -5.77 -1.33
C GLN A 36 1.72 -5.39 -0.91
N SER A 37 2.38 -4.46 -1.60
CA SER A 37 3.77 -4.10 -1.27
C SER A 37 3.87 -3.41 0.09
N VAL A 38 2.82 -2.69 0.51
CA VAL A 38 2.78 -2.01 1.81
C VAL A 38 2.28 -2.93 2.91
N LEU A 39 1.21 -3.70 2.63
CA LEU A 39 0.58 -4.55 3.63
C LEU A 39 1.44 -5.77 4.03
N PHE A 40 2.47 -6.09 3.26
CA PHE A 40 3.39 -7.21 3.50
C PHE A 40 4.87 -6.80 3.52
N ASP A 41 5.15 -5.51 3.69
CA ASP A 41 6.52 -5.03 3.82
C ASP A 41 7.16 -5.58 5.12
N GLU A 42 8.26 -6.31 4.99
CA GLU A 42 9.00 -6.90 6.12
C GLU A 42 9.75 -5.86 6.96
N SER A 43 9.97 -4.66 6.42
CA SER A 43 10.57 -3.56 7.20
C SER A 43 9.56 -2.82 8.07
N GLU A 44 8.27 -2.90 7.75
CA GLU A 44 7.19 -2.22 8.47
C GLU A 44 6.39 -3.19 9.37
N TRP A 45 6.40 -4.49 9.08
CA TRP A 45 5.66 -5.50 9.83
C TRP A 45 6.59 -6.62 10.29
N GLU A 46 6.60 -6.94 11.58
CA GLU A 46 7.45 -8.01 12.16
C GLU A 46 7.16 -9.41 11.58
N ALA A 47 5.90 -9.69 11.26
CA ALA A 47 5.44 -11.01 10.77
C ALA A 47 4.39 -10.85 9.65
N PRO A 48 4.75 -10.25 8.50
CA PRO A 48 3.78 -9.78 7.51
C PRO A 48 2.97 -10.92 6.89
N PHE A 49 3.54 -12.12 6.80
CA PHE A 49 2.88 -13.30 6.21
C PHE A 49 2.14 -14.17 7.24
N THR A 50 2.05 -13.75 8.50
CA THR A 50 1.32 -14.45 9.56
C THR A 50 0.11 -13.63 10.01
N PHE A 51 -1.03 -14.30 10.27
CA PHE A 51 -2.15 -13.65 10.94
C PHE A 51 -1.77 -13.42 12.41
N ASN A 52 -1.37 -12.19 12.72
CA ASN A 52 -0.93 -11.77 14.04
C ASN A 52 -1.77 -10.55 14.48
N PRO A 53 -2.74 -10.70 15.41
CA PRO A 53 -3.49 -9.58 15.96
C PRO A 53 -2.61 -8.53 16.66
N GLY A 54 -1.45 -8.93 17.22
CA GLY A 54 -0.50 -8.03 17.88
C GLY A 54 0.07 -6.93 16.98
N HIS A 55 -0.07 -7.05 15.66
CA HIS A 55 0.19 -5.97 14.71
C HIS A 55 -0.62 -4.68 14.95
N PHE A 56 -1.66 -4.73 15.78
CA PHE A 56 -2.57 -3.62 16.05
C PHE A 56 -2.75 -3.30 17.53
N LEU A 57 -1.97 -3.93 18.39
CA LEU A 57 -2.02 -3.79 19.85
C LEU A 57 -0.74 -3.12 20.33
N ASP A 58 -0.83 -2.35 21.40
CA ASP A 58 0.33 -1.83 22.11
C ASP A 58 0.74 -2.77 23.27
N GLU A 59 1.60 -2.31 24.18
CA GLU A 59 2.10 -3.14 25.29
C GLU A 59 0.98 -3.51 26.29
N GLU A 60 -0.09 -2.71 26.36
CA GLU A 60 -1.24 -2.93 27.23
C GLU A 60 -2.37 -3.73 26.57
N GLY A 61 -2.35 -3.85 25.24
CA GLY A 61 -3.33 -4.60 24.45
C GLY A 61 -4.29 -3.69 23.72
#